data_AF-A0A662BJ71-F1
#
_entry.id   AF-A0A662BJ71-F1
#
_cell.length_a   1.000
_cell.length_b   1.000
_cell.length_c   1.000
_cell.angle_alpha   90.00
_cell.angle_beta   90.00
_cell.angle_gamma   90.00
#
_symmetry.space_group_name_H-M   'P 1'
#
loop_
_entity.id
_entity.type
_entity.pdbx_description
1 polymer ?
#
loop_
_entity_poly.entity_id
_entity_poly.type
_entity_poly.pdbx_seq_one_letter_code
_entity_poly.pdbx_strand_id
1 'polypeptide(L)'
;MAQIEINSFFTKGGQPATDIDNKNPIGGKNYPLVRIWEVDGSSYDLVVGDTIGSGQNFDGTMVPVVDTGVEDGFYSFLFTDLVGYDVTKTYLIRSDGGPSLPPNERYQVANLNASTSAAEIADAVWDEASVDHLNVGSTGLLLSQTKANTDQLFLDVAAVQSIVDLILKYDTNRTKIDTVNNEMIIYDDDCTTVLRKFKLLDSTGTPSTSELCERKPIAASDGHSVCP
;
A
#
# COMPACT_ATOMS: atom_id res chain seq x y z
N MET A 1 -2.59 -12.32 -29.18
CA MET A 1 -2.07 -13.65 -28.81
C MET A 1 -1.07 -13.42 -27.71
N ALA A 2 -1.27 -14.05 -26.56
CA ALA A 2 -0.31 -13.95 -25.48
C ALA A 2 0.94 -14.73 -25.89
N GLN A 3 2.12 -14.15 -25.68
CA GLN A 3 3.38 -14.77 -26.03
C GLN A 3 4.46 -14.36 -25.05
N ILE A 4 5.43 -15.25 -24.84
CA ILE A 4 6.64 -14.97 -24.10
C ILE A 4 7.83 -15.41 -24.95
N GLU A 5 8.85 -14.57 -25.00
CA GLU A 5 10.13 -14.91 -25.59
C GLU A 5 11.10 -15.34 -24.50
N ILE A 6 11.56 -16.58 -24.57
CA ILE A 6 12.54 -17.15 -23.65
C ILE A 6 13.91 -17.00 -24.29
N ASN A 7 14.76 -16.18 -23.70
CA ASN A 7 16.12 -15.96 -24.18
C ASN A 7 17.12 -16.68 -23.26
N SER A 8 18.12 -17.32 -23.85
CA SER A 8 19.19 -18.01 -23.14
C SER A 8 20.53 -17.79 -23.83
N PHE A 9 21.60 -17.76 -23.06
CA PHE A 9 22.95 -17.53 -23.58
C PHE A 9 23.84 -18.76 -23.35
N PHE A 10 24.39 -19.32 -24.42
CA PHE A 10 25.25 -20.51 -24.38
C PHE A 10 26.45 -20.36 -25.31
N THR A 11 27.65 -20.30 -24.73
CA THR A 11 28.92 -20.24 -25.49
C THR A 11 29.94 -21.23 -24.94
N LYS A 12 30.80 -21.73 -25.81
CA LYS A 12 31.94 -22.59 -25.50
C LYS A 12 33.21 -21.92 -26.01
N GLY A 13 34.01 -21.36 -25.09
CA GLY A 13 35.22 -20.61 -25.47
C GLY A 13 34.94 -19.37 -26.32
N GLY A 14 33.81 -18.70 -26.11
CA GLY A 14 33.39 -17.52 -26.86
C GLY A 14 32.81 -17.79 -28.25
N GLN A 15 32.58 -19.07 -28.60
CA GLN A 15 31.83 -19.48 -29.79
C GLN A 15 30.46 -20.01 -29.38
N PRO A 16 29.41 -19.86 -30.20
CA PRO A 16 28.09 -20.44 -29.92
C PRO A 16 28.19 -21.95 -29.66
N ALA A 17 27.55 -22.42 -28.59
CA ALA A 17 27.50 -23.85 -28.30
C ALA A 17 26.65 -24.57 -29.36
N THR A 18 27.29 -25.37 -30.23
CA THR A 18 26.67 -26.00 -31.42
C THR A 18 26.68 -27.53 -31.37
N ASP A 19 27.26 -28.13 -30.33
CA ASP A 19 27.47 -29.56 -30.13
C ASP A 19 26.46 -30.18 -29.15
N ILE A 20 25.17 -30.01 -29.48
CA ILE A 20 24.02 -30.41 -28.64
C ILE A 20 23.40 -31.72 -29.16
N ASP A 21 23.01 -32.63 -28.26
CA ASP A 21 22.75 -34.04 -28.58
C ASP A 21 21.47 -34.27 -29.42
N ASN A 22 21.60 -35.19 -30.36
CA ASN A 22 20.77 -35.36 -31.57
C ASN A 22 19.44 -36.06 -31.30
N LYS A 23 18.32 -35.39 -31.60
CA LYS A 23 17.12 -36.10 -32.09
C LYS A 23 16.50 -35.51 -33.35
N ASN A 24 16.73 -34.22 -33.68
CA ASN A 24 16.21 -33.64 -34.92
C ASN A 24 16.97 -32.35 -35.33
N PRO A 25 18.10 -32.45 -36.07
CA PRO A 25 18.86 -31.27 -36.46
C PRO A 25 18.10 -30.41 -37.47
N ILE A 26 17.91 -29.12 -37.17
CA ILE A 26 17.37 -28.15 -38.13
C ILE A 26 18.53 -27.69 -39.02
N GLY A 27 18.46 -27.99 -40.33
CA GLY A 27 19.52 -27.59 -41.27
C GLY A 27 20.89 -28.22 -41.01
N GLY A 28 20.95 -29.34 -40.27
CA GLY A 28 22.20 -30.04 -39.95
C GLY A 28 22.99 -29.44 -38.77
N LYS A 29 22.47 -28.41 -38.10
CA LYS A 29 23.02 -27.86 -36.85
C LYS A 29 22.18 -28.29 -35.65
N ASN A 30 22.84 -28.44 -34.50
CA ASN A 30 22.18 -28.72 -33.23
C ASN A 30 22.07 -27.45 -32.41
N TYR A 31 20.91 -27.24 -31.80
CA TYR A 31 20.58 -26.04 -31.04
C TYR A 31 20.18 -26.39 -29.60
N PRO A 32 20.25 -25.42 -28.68
CA PRO A 32 19.80 -25.63 -27.30
C PRO A 32 18.33 -26.03 -27.26
N LEU A 33 17.99 -26.81 -26.23
CA LEU A 33 16.62 -27.27 -26.01
C LEU A 33 16.05 -26.57 -24.78
N VAL A 34 14.82 -26.10 -24.88
CA VAL A 34 14.01 -25.66 -23.75
C VAL A 34 12.99 -26.73 -23.41
N ARG A 35 12.82 -26.98 -22.12
CA ARG A 35 11.70 -27.75 -21.57
C ARG A 35 10.87 -26.83 -20.70
N ILE A 36 9.55 -26.90 -20.88
CA ILE A 36 8.60 -26.06 -20.15
C ILE A 36 7.61 -26.99 -19.48
N TRP A 37 7.47 -26.87 -18.17
CA TRP A 37 6.48 -27.58 -17.38
C TRP A 37 5.45 -26.58 -16.86
N GLU A 38 4.18 -26.88 -17.02
CA GLU A 38 3.11 -26.27 -16.24
C GLU A 38 3.20 -26.75 -14.79
N VAL A 39 3.08 -25.82 -13.85
CA VAL A 39 3.14 -26.10 -12.42
C VAL A 39 1.79 -25.77 -11.79
N ASP A 40 1.14 -26.78 -11.22
CA ASP A 40 -0.08 -26.64 -10.43
C ASP A 40 0.17 -27.24 -9.03
N GLY A 41 0.46 -26.37 -8.07
CA GLY A 41 0.84 -26.76 -6.71
C GLY A 41 2.10 -27.63 -6.69
N SER A 42 1.94 -28.93 -6.46
CA SER A 42 3.01 -29.94 -6.46
C SER A 42 3.08 -30.79 -7.73
N SER A 43 2.19 -30.56 -8.70
CA SER A 43 2.19 -31.24 -10.00
C SER A 43 3.07 -30.50 -11.02
N TYR A 44 3.68 -31.25 -11.93
CA TYR A 44 4.52 -30.75 -13.02
C TYR A 44 4.17 -31.46 -14.32
N ASP A 45 3.47 -30.77 -15.22
CA ASP A 45 3.06 -31.33 -16.52
C ASP A 45 3.92 -30.76 -17.64
N LEU A 46 4.61 -31.62 -18.40
CA LEU A 46 5.49 -31.18 -19.49
C LEU A 46 4.65 -30.67 -20.67
N VAL A 47 4.81 -29.38 -20.99
CA VAL A 47 4.08 -28.69 -22.09
C VAL A 47 4.94 -28.60 -23.35
N VAL A 48 6.24 -28.33 -23.19
CA VAL A 48 7.21 -28.22 -24.30
C VAL A 48 8.42 -29.10 -24.02
N GLY A 49 8.88 -29.85 -25.03
CA GLY A 49 10.09 -30.67 -24.96
C GLY A 49 9.86 -32.18 -25.04
N ASP A 50 8.71 -32.64 -25.55
CA ASP A 50 8.48 -34.04 -25.92
C ASP A 50 8.79 -34.31 -27.41
N THR A 51 9.04 -35.57 -27.74
CA THR A 51 9.70 -36.04 -28.96
C THR A 51 8.72 -36.29 -30.12
N ILE A 52 7.67 -35.48 -30.37
CA ILE A 52 6.73 -35.81 -31.46
C ILE A 52 6.18 -34.59 -32.20
N GLY A 53 6.41 -34.55 -33.52
CA GLY A 53 5.53 -33.92 -34.51
C GLY A 53 6.12 -32.73 -35.26
N SER A 54 6.12 -32.80 -36.59
CA SER A 54 6.47 -31.69 -37.47
C SER A 54 5.32 -30.67 -37.54
N GLY A 55 5.52 -29.50 -36.92
CA GLY A 55 4.64 -28.34 -37.06
C GLY A 55 4.54 -27.53 -35.77
N GLN A 56 5.22 -26.38 -35.74
CA GLN A 56 5.48 -25.51 -34.57
C GLN A 56 6.35 -26.21 -33.50
N ASN A 57 7.31 -25.51 -32.90
CA ASN A 57 8.45 -26.08 -32.15
C ASN A 57 8.04 -26.68 -30.78
N PHE A 58 7.16 -27.68 -30.76
CA PHE A 58 6.82 -28.46 -29.57
C PHE A 58 8.00 -29.27 -29.03
N ASP A 59 9.01 -29.49 -29.87
CA ASP A 59 10.28 -30.15 -29.54
C ASP A 59 11.17 -29.32 -28.60
N GLY A 60 10.83 -28.05 -28.38
CA GLY A 60 11.58 -27.14 -27.52
C GLY A 60 12.89 -26.66 -28.14
N THR A 61 13.07 -26.75 -29.45
CA THR A 61 14.30 -26.29 -30.09
C THR A 61 14.38 -24.76 -30.06
N MET A 62 15.43 -24.21 -29.42
CA MET A 62 15.69 -22.78 -29.42
C MET A 62 16.38 -22.35 -30.72
N VAL A 63 16.07 -21.17 -31.23
CA VAL A 63 16.61 -20.64 -32.49
C VAL A 63 17.70 -19.61 -32.15
N PRO A 64 18.85 -19.57 -32.85
CA PRO A 64 19.86 -18.57 -32.60
C PRO A 64 19.31 -17.17 -32.88
N VAL A 65 19.58 -16.24 -31.97
CA VAL A 65 19.37 -14.82 -32.20
C VAL A 65 20.56 -14.34 -33.02
N VAL A 66 20.28 -13.88 -34.24
CA VAL A 66 21.33 -13.44 -35.16
C VAL A 66 21.30 -11.92 -35.21
N ASP A 67 22.33 -11.29 -34.66
CA ASP A 67 22.58 -9.86 -34.88
C ASP A 67 23.62 -9.70 -36.00
N THR A 68 23.27 -8.96 -37.05
CA THR A 68 24.14 -8.67 -38.20
C THR A 68 24.74 -9.88 -38.95
N GLY A 69 24.17 -11.08 -38.80
CA GLY A 69 24.64 -12.30 -39.48
C GLY A 69 25.69 -13.10 -38.72
N VAL A 70 26.01 -12.72 -37.47
CA VAL A 70 26.94 -13.44 -36.60
C VAL A 70 26.15 -14.11 -35.47
N GLU A 71 26.36 -15.40 -35.28
CA GLU A 71 25.86 -16.14 -34.12
C GLU A 71 26.77 -15.78 -32.92
N ASP A 72 26.21 -15.19 -31.86
CA ASP A 72 26.94 -14.72 -30.68
C ASP A 72 26.70 -15.59 -29.42
N GLY A 73 25.86 -16.62 -29.56
CA GLY A 73 25.51 -17.55 -28.49
C GLY A 73 24.20 -17.23 -27.78
N PHE A 74 23.45 -16.21 -28.21
CA PHE A 74 22.07 -16.03 -27.77
C PHE A 74 21.11 -16.91 -28.57
N TYR A 75 20.16 -17.51 -27.87
CA TYR A 75 19.12 -18.36 -28.43
C TYR A 75 17.77 -17.95 -27.86
N SER A 76 16.73 -17.95 -28.70
CA SER A 76 15.37 -17.61 -28.32
C SER A 76 14.39 -18.75 -28.60
N PHE A 77 13.36 -18.86 -27.76
CA PHE A 77 12.22 -19.71 -27.98
C PHE A 77 10.95 -18.91 -27.74
N LEU A 78 10.03 -18.92 -28.71
CA LEU A 78 8.77 -18.21 -28.60
C LEU A 78 7.68 -19.15 -28.06
N PHE A 79 7.32 -18.96 -26.79
CA PHE A 79 6.25 -19.68 -26.13
C PHE A 79 4.92 -18.94 -26.35
N THR A 80 4.06 -19.50 -27.19
CA THR A 80 2.79 -18.89 -27.62
C THR A 80 1.61 -19.73 -27.19
N ASP A 81 0.40 -19.15 -27.24
CA ASP A 81 -0.86 -19.86 -27.01
C ASP A 81 -1.00 -21.13 -27.86
N LEU A 82 -0.53 -21.09 -29.11
CA LEU A 82 -0.48 -22.27 -30.01
C LEU A 82 0.43 -23.40 -29.51
N VAL A 83 1.43 -23.07 -28.69
CA VAL A 83 2.42 -24.02 -28.14
C VAL A 83 2.07 -24.39 -26.68
N GLY A 84 0.91 -23.94 -26.17
CA GLY A 84 0.41 -24.27 -24.84
C GLY A 84 0.65 -23.21 -23.77
N TYR A 85 1.02 -21.98 -24.15
CA TYR A 85 1.13 -20.87 -23.21
C TYR A 85 -0.23 -20.34 -22.78
N ASP A 86 -0.43 -20.24 -21.48
CA ASP A 86 -1.60 -19.66 -20.84
C ASP A 86 -1.15 -18.67 -19.76
N VAL A 87 -1.61 -17.43 -19.85
CA VAL A 87 -1.22 -16.34 -18.94
C VAL A 87 -1.64 -16.59 -17.49
N THR A 88 -2.63 -17.46 -17.26
CA THR A 88 -3.13 -17.76 -15.92
C THR A 88 -2.38 -18.90 -15.24
N LYS A 89 -1.39 -19.49 -15.91
CA LYS A 89 -0.66 -20.66 -15.43
C LYS A 89 0.78 -20.32 -15.05
N THR A 90 1.31 -21.07 -14.10
CA THR A 90 2.72 -20.98 -13.69
C THR A 90 3.52 -22.02 -14.46
N TYR A 91 4.73 -21.66 -14.87
CA TYR A 91 5.61 -22.53 -15.64
C TYR A 91 7.03 -22.55 -15.08
N LEU A 92 7.58 -23.76 -14.97
CA LEU A 92 9.00 -23.97 -14.78
C LEU A 92 9.65 -24.14 -16.15
N ILE A 93 10.74 -23.42 -16.40
CA ILE A 93 11.45 -23.42 -17.68
C ILE A 93 12.87 -23.88 -17.42
N ARG A 94 13.36 -24.83 -18.22
CA ARG A 94 14.76 -25.26 -18.21
C ARG A 94 15.32 -25.27 -19.61
N SER A 95 16.38 -24.52 -19.83
CA SER A 95 17.17 -24.56 -21.06
C SER A 95 18.40 -25.43 -20.87
N ASP A 96 18.72 -26.27 -21.86
CA ASP A 96 19.90 -27.13 -21.93
C ASP A 96 20.77 -26.72 -23.13
N GLY A 97 21.92 -26.09 -22.84
CA GLY A 97 22.93 -25.70 -23.82
C GLY A 97 23.84 -26.84 -24.29
N GLY A 98 23.58 -28.07 -23.85
CA GLY A 98 24.19 -29.29 -24.38
C GLY A 98 25.40 -29.85 -23.60
N PRO A 99 25.78 -31.11 -23.89
CA PRO A 99 26.75 -31.88 -23.12
C PRO A 99 28.19 -31.38 -23.20
N SER A 100 28.47 -30.45 -24.10
CA SER A 100 29.78 -29.86 -24.30
C SER A 100 30.12 -28.74 -23.34
N LEU A 101 29.10 -28.17 -22.70
CA LEU A 101 29.24 -27.17 -21.66
C LEU A 101 29.44 -27.86 -20.31
N PRO A 102 30.22 -27.25 -19.40
CA PRO A 102 30.33 -27.76 -18.04
C PRO A 102 28.95 -27.71 -17.35
N PRO A 103 28.67 -28.60 -16.37
CA PRO A 103 27.34 -28.73 -15.77
C PRO A 103 26.72 -27.43 -15.22
N ASN A 104 27.54 -26.49 -14.77
CA ASN A 104 27.13 -25.18 -14.25
C ASN A 104 26.76 -24.15 -15.33
N GLU A 105 27.19 -24.35 -16.57
CA GLU A 105 26.89 -23.46 -17.72
C GLU A 105 25.89 -24.11 -18.69
N ARG A 106 25.74 -25.43 -18.60
CA ARG A 106 24.84 -26.23 -19.43
C ARG A 106 23.36 -25.95 -19.18
N TYR A 107 22.96 -25.76 -17.92
CA TYR A 107 21.56 -25.64 -17.57
C TYR A 107 21.23 -24.23 -17.06
N GLN A 108 20.20 -23.63 -17.66
CA GLN A 108 19.57 -22.41 -17.17
C GLN A 108 18.15 -22.73 -16.74
N VAL A 109 17.70 -22.14 -15.64
CA VAL A 109 16.36 -22.36 -15.09
C VAL A 109 15.70 -21.02 -14.88
N ALA A 110 14.43 -20.91 -15.28
CA ALA A 110 13.58 -19.76 -15.02
C ALA A 110 12.22 -20.24 -14.51
N ASN A 111 11.56 -19.38 -13.74
CA ASN A 111 10.18 -19.60 -13.33
C ASN A 111 9.35 -18.43 -13.85
N LEU A 112 8.26 -18.77 -14.53
CA LEU A 112 7.25 -17.86 -14.98
C LEU A 112 6.01 -18.12 -14.12
N ASN A 113 5.82 -17.32 -13.07
CA ASN A 113 4.60 -17.42 -12.29
C ASN A 113 3.43 -16.86 -13.09
N ALA A 114 2.26 -17.50 -12.97
CA ALA A 114 1.00 -16.91 -13.39
C ALA A 114 0.99 -15.48 -12.85
N SER A 115 0.82 -14.51 -13.74
CA SER A 115 0.74 -13.13 -13.29
C SER A 115 -0.43 -13.07 -12.32
N THR A 116 -0.17 -12.74 -11.05
CA THR A 116 -1.20 -12.03 -10.30
C THR A 116 -1.57 -10.86 -11.19
N SER A 117 -2.84 -10.80 -11.58
CA SER A 117 -3.31 -9.73 -12.44
C SER A 117 -2.93 -8.40 -11.79
N ALA A 118 -2.70 -7.36 -12.60
CA ALA A 118 -2.44 -6.03 -12.05
C ALA A 118 -3.55 -5.59 -11.07
N ALA A 119 -4.78 -6.09 -11.27
CA ALA A 119 -5.88 -5.93 -10.34
C ALA A 119 -5.63 -6.65 -9.01
N GLU A 120 -5.26 -7.93 -9.00
CA GLU A 120 -4.96 -8.67 -7.76
C GLU A 120 -3.76 -8.08 -7.00
N ILE A 121 -2.72 -7.61 -7.71
CA ILE A 121 -1.61 -6.90 -7.07
C ILE A 121 -2.11 -5.59 -6.46
N ALA A 122 -2.94 -4.84 -7.20
CA ALA A 122 -3.51 -3.59 -6.71
C ALA A 122 -4.38 -3.85 -5.46
N ASP A 123 -5.27 -4.83 -5.49
CA ASP A 123 -6.11 -5.21 -4.36
C ASP A 123 -5.24 -5.62 -3.16
N ALA A 124 -4.21 -6.44 -3.38
CA ALA A 124 -3.29 -6.85 -2.32
C ALA A 124 -2.52 -5.65 -1.69
N VAL A 125 -2.18 -4.63 -2.47
CA VAL A 125 -1.49 -3.42 -2.00
C VAL A 125 -2.46 -2.43 -1.33
N TRP A 126 -3.68 -2.28 -1.85
CA TRP A 126 -4.67 -1.33 -1.35
C TRP A 126 -5.41 -1.82 -0.10
N ASP A 127 -5.65 -3.13 0.00
CA ASP A 127 -6.31 -3.76 1.14
C ASP A 127 -5.31 -4.27 2.21
N GLU A 128 -4.04 -3.87 2.11
CA GLU A 128 -3.03 -4.23 3.10
C GLU A 128 -3.34 -3.58 4.46
N ALA A 129 -3.16 -4.34 5.54
CA ALA A 129 -3.45 -3.86 6.87
C ALA A 129 -2.43 -2.78 7.30
N SER A 130 -2.92 -1.59 7.67
CA SER A 130 -2.03 -0.48 8.06
C SER A 130 -1.18 -0.78 9.30
N VAL A 131 -1.59 -1.75 10.13
CA VAL A 131 -0.85 -2.18 11.34
C VAL A 131 0.50 -2.83 11.03
N ASP A 132 0.68 -3.32 9.80
CA ASP A 132 1.92 -3.94 9.37
C ASP A 132 2.96 -2.89 8.91
N HIS A 133 2.53 -1.62 8.78
CA HIS A 133 3.34 -0.50 8.31
C HIS A 133 3.65 0.53 9.39
N LEU A 134 4.02 0.08 10.58
CA LEU A 134 4.34 0.98 11.71
C LEU A 134 5.81 1.39 11.78
N ASN A 135 6.62 0.95 10.83
CA ASN A 135 8.04 1.29 10.78
C ASN A 135 8.25 2.78 10.51
N VAL A 136 9.26 3.35 11.18
CA VAL A 136 9.64 4.75 11.03
C VAL A 136 10.02 5.03 9.57
N GLY A 137 9.45 6.10 9.00
CA GLY A 137 9.68 6.51 7.62
C GLY A 137 8.85 5.77 6.57
N SER A 138 8.01 4.81 6.98
CA SER A 138 7.05 4.18 6.06
C SER A 138 5.84 5.07 5.79
N THR A 139 5.21 4.88 4.63
CA THR A 139 3.96 5.56 4.26
C THR A 139 2.81 5.20 5.19
N GLY A 140 2.71 3.95 5.63
CA GLY A 140 1.63 3.53 6.54
C GLY A 140 1.73 4.14 7.93
N LEU A 141 2.93 4.43 8.43
CA LEU A 141 3.11 5.18 9.67
C LEU A 141 2.61 6.61 9.52
N LEU A 142 2.96 7.28 8.43
CA LEU A 142 2.50 8.65 8.14
C LEU A 142 0.98 8.72 8.04
N LEU A 143 0.34 7.74 7.39
CA LEU A 143 -1.12 7.66 7.29
C LEU A 143 -1.76 7.46 8.67
N SER A 144 -1.21 6.55 9.49
CA SER A 144 -1.69 6.29 10.85
C SER A 144 -1.59 7.54 11.74
N GLN A 145 -0.48 8.26 11.66
CA GLN A 145 -0.28 9.53 12.37
C GLN A 145 -1.23 10.62 11.87
N THR A 146 -1.46 10.70 10.56
CA THR A 146 -2.40 11.67 9.97
C THR A 146 -3.82 11.43 10.49
N LYS A 147 -4.26 10.18 10.57
CA LYS A 147 -5.55 9.84 11.16
C LYS A 147 -5.64 10.27 12.63
N ALA A 148 -4.63 9.92 13.43
CA ALA A 148 -4.59 10.28 14.86
C ALA A 148 -4.61 11.79 15.08
N ASN A 149 -3.84 12.54 14.28
CA ASN A 149 -3.83 14.01 14.33
C ASN A 149 -5.18 14.60 13.93
N THR A 150 -5.85 14.02 12.92
CA THR A 150 -7.18 14.47 12.48
C THR A 150 -8.24 14.23 13.54
N ASP A 151 -8.20 13.07 14.22
CA ASP A 151 -9.08 12.76 15.35
C ASP A 151 -8.87 13.77 16.50
N GLN A 152 -7.62 14.12 16.80
CA GLN A 152 -7.31 15.13 17.82
C GLN A 152 -7.81 16.54 17.42
N LEU A 153 -7.60 16.94 16.17
CA LEU A 153 -8.08 18.23 15.66
C LEU A 153 -9.61 18.35 15.78
N PHE A 154 -10.34 17.26 15.56
CA PHE A 154 -11.79 17.25 15.73
C PHE A 154 -12.21 17.52 17.19
N LEU A 155 -11.51 16.90 18.16
CA LEU A 155 -11.74 17.15 19.59
C LEU A 155 -11.41 18.60 19.97
N ASP A 156 -10.29 19.12 19.47
CA ASP A 156 -9.87 20.49 19.75
C ASP A 156 -10.88 21.51 19.20
N VAL A 157 -11.37 21.30 17.97
CA VAL A 157 -12.41 22.15 17.37
C VAL A 157 -13.72 22.09 18.15
N ALA A 158 -14.13 20.90 18.63
CA ALA A 158 -15.33 20.76 19.46
C ALA A 158 -15.19 21.51 20.80
N ALA A 159 -14.00 21.48 21.41
CA ALA A 159 -13.70 22.25 22.61
C ALA A 159 -13.74 23.76 22.35
N VAL A 160 -13.14 24.23 21.25
CA VAL A 160 -13.20 25.63 20.84
C VAL A 160 -14.65 26.07 20.59
N GLN A 161 -15.45 25.26 19.91
CA GLN A 161 -16.87 25.56 19.68
C GLN A 161 -17.62 25.74 21.01
N SER A 162 -17.37 24.85 21.98
CA SER A 162 -18.00 24.94 23.30
C SER A 162 -17.63 26.23 24.03
N ILE A 163 -16.39 26.69 23.91
CA ILE A 163 -15.94 27.97 24.47
C ILE A 163 -16.60 29.16 23.74
N VAL A 164 -16.67 29.11 22.41
CA VAL A 164 -17.32 30.15 21.61
C VAL A 164 -18.80 30.27 21.96
N ASP A 165 -19.51 29.14 22.07
CA ASP A 165 -20.92 29.11 22.47
C ASP A 165 -21.11 29.71 23.87
N LEU A 166 -20.20 29.38 24.81
CA LEU A 166 -20.23 29.97 26.13
C LEU A 166 -20.04 31.50 26.06
N ILE A 167 -19.04 32.00 25.34
CA ILE A 167 -18.80 33.45 25.18
C ILE A 167 -20.02 34.15 24.59
N LEU A 168 -20.65 33.58 23.57
CA LEU A 168 -21.87 34.14 22.96
C LEU A 168 -23.01 34.22 23.98
N LYS A 169 -23.17 33.20 24.82
CA LYS A 169 -24.15 33.22 25.92
C LYS A 169 -23.84 34.34 26.92
N TYR A 170 -22.58 34.57 27.28
CA TYR A 170 -22.22 35.68 28.17
C TYR A 170 -22.54 37.07 27.58
N ASP A 171 -22.42 37.24 26.26
CA ASP A 171 -22.65 38.52 25.58
C ASP A 171 -24.14 38.79 25.31
N THR A 172 -24.89 37.75 24.94
CA THR A 172 -26.27 37.89 24.45
C THR A 172 -27.34 37.62 25.50
N ASN A 173 -27.04 36.83 26.54
CA ASN A 173 -28.06 36.42 27.50
C ASN A 173 -28.31 37.41 28.64
N ARG A 174 -29.42 37.14 29.34
CA ARG A 174 -29.90 37.96 30.42
C ARG A 174 -28.93 37.93 31.61
N THR A 175 -28.42 39.12 31.93
CA THR A 175 -27.78 39.39 33.22
C THR A 175 -28.81 39.98 34.17
N LYS A 176 -28.93 39.42 35.39
CA LYS A 176 -29.85 39.91 36.43
C LYS A 176 -29.08 40.31 37.68
N ILE A 177 -29.46 41.44 38.25
CA ILE A 177 -29.01 41.86 39.58
C ILE A 177 -30.03 41.36 40.61
N ASP A 178 -29.58 40.55 41.56
CA ASP A 178 -30.32 40.16 42.75
C ASP A 178 -29.99 41.14 43.87
N THR A 179 -30.90 42.07 44.12
CA THR A 179 -30.75 43.11 45.14
C THR A 179 -30.93 42.58 46.57
N VAL A 180 -31.50 41.39 46.75
CA VAL A 180 -31.66 40.76 48.07
C VAL A 180 -30.34 40.14 48.52
N ASN A 181 -29.67 39.43 47.61
CA ASN A 181 -28.41 38.74 47.92
C ASN A 181 -27.14 39.55 47.56
N ASN A 182 -27.31 40.70 46.89
CA ASN A 182 -26.21 41.50 46.32
C ASN A 182 -25.35 40.68 45.34
N GLU A 183 -26.01 40.02 44.39
CA GLU A 183 -25.38 39.17 43.38
C GLU A 183 -25.72 39.63 41.96
N MET A 184 -24.79 39.44 41.03
CA MET A 184 -25.06 39.43 39.60
C MET A 184 -25.07 37.99 39.10
N ILE A 185 -26.14 37.62 38.40
CA ILE A 185 -26.36 36.28 37.88
C ILE A 185 -26.46 36.36 36.36
N ILE A 186 -25.65 35.54 35.67
CA ILE A 186 -25.69 35.37 34.22
C ILE A 186 -26.39 34.04 33.93
N TYR A 187 -27.42 34.09 33.11
CA TYR A 187 -28.24 32.92 32.75
C TYR A 187 -27.91 32.42 31.35
N ASP A 188 -28.26 31.15 31.11
CA ASP A 188 -28.28 30.53 29.79
C ASP A 188 -29.50 31.00 28.97
N ASP A 189 -29.60 30.51 27.72
CA ASP A 189 -30.66 30.86 26.76
C ASP A 189 -32.07 30.52 27.28
N ASP A 190 -32.18 29.53 28.16
CA ASP A 190 -33.43 29.13 28.81
C ASP A 190 -33.89 30.11 29.92
N CYS A 191 -33.10 31.16 30.19
CA CYS A 191 -33.34 32.17 31.22
C CYS A 191 -33.47 31.62 32.66
N THR A 192 -33.10 30.37 32.91
CA THR A 192 -33.25 29.71 34.21
C THR A 192 -31.98 29.02 34.69
N THR A 193 -31.22 28.42 33.78
CA THR A 193 -29.92 27.80 34.05
C THR A 193 -28.89 28.89 34.32
N VAL A 194 -28.24 28.83 35.49
CA VAL A 194 -27.22 29.80 35.87
C VAL A 194 -25.88 29.37 35.27
N LEU A 195 -25.25 30.27 34.50
CA LEU A 195 -23.90 30.09 33.97
C LEU A 195 -22.85 30.59 34.96
N ARG A 196 -23.10 31.76 35.58
CA ARG A 196 -22.15 32.33 36.56
C ARG A 196 -22.81 33.27 37.55
N LYS A 197 -22.19 33.35 38.73
CA LYS A 197 -22.56 34.29 39.80
C LYS A 197 -21.37 35.11 40.26
N PHE A 198 -21.63 36.39 40.49
CA PHE A 198 -20.69 37.34 41.04
C PHE A 198 -21.29 38.02 42.26
N LYS A 199 -20.49 38.16 43.31
CA LYS A 199 -20.80 38.98 44.47
C LYS A 199 -20.53 40.42 44.11
N LEU A 200 -21.48 41.29 44.42
CA LEU A 200 -21.37 42.72 44.20
C LEU A 200 -20.89 43.35 45.49
N LEU A 201 -19.69 43.95 45.45
CA LEU A 201 -19.03 44.53 46.61
C LEU A 201 -18.81 46.03 46.41
N ASP A 202 -18.88 46.79 47.49
CA ASP A 202 -18.53 48.21 47.52
C ASP A 202 -17.03 48.44 47.71
N SER A 203 -16.64 49.72 47.83
CA SER A 203 -15.24 50.14 47.99
C SER A 203 -14.58 49.61 49.27
N THR A 204 -15.37 49.11 50.22
CA THR A 204 -14.90 48.52 51.48
C THR A 204 -14.88 46.99 51.44
N GLY A 205 -15.31 46.38 50.33
CA GLY A 205 -15.48 44.94 50.20
C GLY A 205 -16.78 44.40 50.83
N THR A 206 -17.73 45.27 51.18
CA THR A 206 -19.02 44.89 51.76
C THR A 206 -20.04 44.62 50.66
N PRO A 207 -20.92 43.59 50.77
CA PRO A 207 -21.92 43.31 49.76
C PRO A 207 -22.88 44.49 49.56
N SER A 208 -22.98 45.00 48.33
CA SER A 208 -23.79 46.17 48.01
C SER A 208 -24.22 46.19 46.54
N THR A 209 -25.43 46.66 46.29
CA THR A 209 -25.96 46.93 44.93
C THR A 209 -26.09 48.42 44.61
N SER A 210 -25.86 49.30 45.60
CA SER A 210 -25.98 50.76 45.45
C SER A 210 -24.64 51.44 45.12
N GLU A 211 -23.56 50.96 45.72
CA GLU A 211 -22.20 51.47 45.47
C GLU A 211 -21.33 50.33 44.95
N LEU A 212 -21.48 49.98 43.67
CA LEU A 212 -20.74 48.86 43.08
C LEU A 212 -19.29 49.27 42.77
N CYS A 213 -18.32 48.62 43.40
CA CYS A 213 -16.90 48.79 43.11
C CYS A 213 -16.23 47.53 42.56
N GLU A 214 -16.67 46.34 42.96
CA GLU A 214 -16.08 45.07 42.51
C GLU A 214 -17.16 44.01 42.21
N ARG A 215 -16.88 43.15 41.22
CA ARG A 215 -17.62 41.91 40.95
C ARG A 215 -16.71 40.72 41.23
N LYS A 216 -16.90 40.04 42.36
CA LYS A 216 -16.09 38.88 42.74
C LYS A 216 -16.79 37.56 42.38
N PRO A 217 -16.19 36.65 41.60
CA PRO A 217 -16.82 35.35 41.30
C PRO A 217 -17.12 34.56 42.58
N ILE A 218 -18.33 34.01 42.73
CA ILE A 218 -18.73 33.22 43.92
C ILE A 218 -18.54 31.73 43.69
N ALA A 219 -19.01 31.25 42.54
CA ALA A 219 -18.85 29.88 42.06
C ALA A 219 -19.17 29.84 40.57
N ALA A 220 -18.55 28.92 39.85
CA ALA A 220 -18.75 28.69 38.44
C ALA A 220 -19.45 27.34 38.27
N SER A 221 -20.63 27.31 37.64
CA SER A 221 -21.25 26.09 37.14
C SER A 221 -20.70 25.70 35.77
N ASP A 222 -19.91 26.58 35.15
CA ASP A 222 -19.23 26.41 33.87
C ASP A 222 -17.92 25.58 33.95
N GLY A 223 -17.57 25.06 35.13
CA GLY A 223 -16.39 24.21 35.33
C GLY A 223 -15.05 24.95 35.37
N HIS A 224 -15.02 26.28 35.29
CA HIS A 224 -13.78 27.06 35.36
C HIS A 224 -13.40 27.46 36.79
N SER A 225 -12.10 27.41 37.10
CA SER A 225 -11.57 27.87 38.39
C SER A 225 -11.82 29.37 38.59
N VAL A 226 -12.29 29.74 39.78
CA VAL A 226 -12.35 31.15 40.19
C VAL A 226 -10.95 31.63 40.60
N CYS A 227 -10.51 32.78 40.09
CA CYS A 227 -9.30 33.42 40.61
C CYS A 227 -9.54 33.81 42.08
N PRO A 228 -8.54 33.59 42.97
CA PRO A 228 -8.68 33.86 44.41
C PRO A 228 -9.00 35.33 44.73
#